data_AF-A0A941CUL8-F1
#
_entry.id   AF-A0A941CUL8-F1
#
_cell.length_a   1.000
_cell.length_b   1.000
_cell.length_c   1.000
_cell.angle_alpha   90.00
_cell.angle_beta   90.00
_cell.angle_gamma   90.00
#
_symmetry.space_group_name_H-M   'P 1'
#
loop_
_entity.id
_entity.type
_entity.pdbx_description
1 polymer ?
#
loop_
_entity_poly.entity_id
_entity_poly.type
_entity_poly.pdbx_seq_one_letter_code
_entity_poly.pdbx_strand_id
1 'polypeptide(L)'
;MDQIEVKSFIPKFITFYEKATKQKCTKEERWNLWKEHYNFAAIPPGPDGQTLAKELLEHAWDQYEERFDYIKNWEPEHQKVADYLSEIKSLLGCEDPIKIVIIYFVGAFENNAFVAPYDDERLALCLPIENGNSDITLCHELTHVVHIKSANMNADWQRTIASIIIQEGLATHVSKKLVPGKEDRVYIEHEEGWLASCRVKKSEMIHGIRPYLNDDSSETVYKFTMGTGSTNTEREAYYVGWEIVKALFVEGYTFEEIASVKVSELPNWLHKIYPLVEA
;
A
#
# COMPACT_ATOMS: atom_id res chain seq x y z
N MET A 1 -23.84 -8.46 2.34
CA MET A 1 -23.25 -7.94 3.58
C MET A 1 -21.77 -8.25 3.55
N ASP A 2 -20.95 -7.25 3.85
CA ASP A 2 -19.49 -7.40 3.87
C ASP A 2 -19.06 -8.40 4.96
N GLN A 3 -17.95 -9.09 4.72
CA GLN A 3 -17.37 -10.07 5.65
C GLN A 3 -15.94 -9.67 5.96
N ILE A 4 -15.71 -9.20 7.19
CA ILE A 4 -14.41 -8.78 7.69
C ILE A 4 -13.96 -9.81 8.73
N GLU A 5 -12.97 -10.63 8.38
CA GLU A 5 -12.25 -11.47 9.33
C GLU A 5 -11.03 -10.72 9.85
N VAL A 6 -10.74 -10.77 11.15
CA VAL A 6 -9.55 -10.15 11.73
C VAL A 6 -8.64 -11.21 12.33
N LYS A 7 -7.35 -11.14 11.99
CA LYS A 7 -6.28 -11.96 12.53
C LYS A 7 -5.19 -11.08 13.13
N SER A 8 -4.70 -11.49 14.29
CA SER A 8 -3.57 -10.83 14.94
C SER A 8 -2.38 -11.79 15.00
N PHE A 9 -1.25 -11.38 14.43
CA PHE A 9 0.03 -12.06 14.56
C PHE A 9 0.88 -11.49 15.69
N ILE A 10 0.36 -10.49 16.42
CA ILE A 10 1.02 -9.87 17.57
C ILE A 10 1.37 -10.88 18.66
N PRO A 11 0.50 -11.84 19.06
CA PRO A 11 0.87 -12.85 20.07
C PRO A 11 2.07 -13.71 19.67
N LYS A 12 2.20 -14.01 18.37
CA LYS A 12 3.34 -14.74 17.81
C LYS A 12 4.61 -13.90 17.92
N PHE A 13 4.55 -12.62 17.55
CA PHE A 13 5.66 -11.69 17.71
C PHE A 13 6.10 -11.56 19.17
N ILE A 14 5.16 -11.35 20.11
CA ILE A 14 5.45 -11.25 21.55
C ILE A 14 6.18 -12.52 22.03
N THR A 15 5.69 -13.70 21.65
CA THR A 15 6.32 -14.98 22.00
C THR A 15 7.77 -15.04 21.50
N PHE A 16 7.99 -14.64 20.25
CA PHE A 16 9.32 -14.56 19.66
C PHE A 16 10.23 -13.60 20.45
N TYR A 17 9.78 -12.35 20.64
CA TYR A 17 10.58 -11.28 21.21
C TYR A 17 10.94 -11.55 22.67
N GLU A 18 9.97 -11.96 23.50
CA GLU A 18 10.21 -12.29 24.91
C GLU A 18 11.21 -13.45 25.05
N LYS A 19 11.14 -14.48 24.20
CA LYS A 19 12.09 -15.60 24.21
C LYS A 19 13.50 -15.14 23.84
N ALA A 20 13.62 -14.41 22.74
CA ALA A 20 14.91 -13.92 22.25
C ALA A 20 15.59 -12.98 23.24
N THR A 21 14.84 -12.07 23.87
CA THR A 21 15.34 -11.14 24.89
C THR A 21 15.74 -11.88 26.18
N LYS A 22 14.92 -12.82 26.66
CA LYS A 22 15.21 -13.60 27.88
C LYS A 22 16.47 -14.46 27.72
N GLN A 23 16.68 -15.04 26.54
CA GLN A 23 17.85 -15.87 26.24
C GLN A 23 19.10 -15.06 25.90
N LYS A 24 18.98 -13.72 25.76
CA LYS A 24 20.06 -12.84 25.28
C LYS A 24 20.67 -13.33 23.96
N CYS A 25 19.80 -13.74 23.04
CA CYS A 25 20.18 -14.33 21.77
C CYS A 25 21.08 -13.39 20.95
N THR A 26 22.09 -13.99 20.30
CA THR A 26 22.83 -13.40 19.18
C THR A 26 21.93 -13.18 17.97
N LYS A 27 22.42 -12.43 16.97
CA LYS A 27 21.70 -12.15 15.72
C LYS A 27 21.18 -13.42 15.03
N GLU A 28 22.03 -14.45 14.95
CA GLU A 28 21.67 -15.71 14.29
C GLU A 28 20.61 -16.49 15.07
N GLU A 29 20.71 -16.51 16.40
CA GLU A 29 19.73 -17.16 17.27
C GLU A 29 18.38 -16.44 17.22
N ARG A 30 18.36 -15.10 17.19
CA ARG A 30 17.15 -14.29 16.99
C ARG A 30 16.47 -14.63 15.68
N TRP A 31 17.23 -14.68 14.59
CA TRP A 31 16.69 -15.04 13.27
C TRP A 31 16.06 -16.44 13.26
N ASN A 32 16.70 -17.42 13.90
CA ASN A 32 16.14 -18.76 14.01
C ASN A 32 14.86 -18.80 14.85
N LEU A 33 14.82 -18.10 15.99
CA LEU A 33 13.61 -17.96 16.80
C LEU A 33 12.50 -17.20 16.06
N TRP A 34 12.85 -16.18 15.27
CA TRP A 34 11.90 -15.43 14.46
C TRP A 34 11.21 -16.34 13.45
N LYS A 35 11.96 -17.18 12.72
CA LYS A 35 11.42 -18.18 11.78
C LYS A 35 10.57 -19.24 12.49
N GLU A 36 10.93 -19.62 13.72
CA GLU A 36 10.20 -20.64 14.46
C GLU A 36 8.88 -20.11 15.03
N HIS A 37 8.86 -18.89 15.55
CA HIS A 37 7.75 -18.38 16.36
C HIS A 37 6.91 -17.31 15.70
N TYR A 38 7.44 -16.60 14.70
CA TYR A 38 6.73 -15.48 14.07
C TYR A 38 6.60 -15.64 12.55
N ASN A 39 7.73 -15.68 11.83
CA ASN A 39 7.84 -15.97 10.40
C ASN A 39 6.89 -15.17 9.49
N PHE A 40 6.79 -13.86 9.71
CA PHE A 40 5.92 -12.99 8.92
C PHE A 40 6.56 -11.60 8.72
N ALA A 41 6.69 -11.17 7.46
CA ALA A 41 7.22 -9.86 7.08
C ALA A 41 6.63 -9.40 5.74
N ALA A 42 6.58 -8.08 5.54
CA ALA A 42 6.11 -7.43 4.32
C ALA A 42 7.21 -7.39 3.25
N ILE A 43 7.59 -8.58 2.76
CA ILE A 43 8.70 -8.76 1.82
C ILE A 43 8.29 -9.66 0.64
N PRO A 44 8.98 -9.57 -0.51
CA PRO A 44 8.81 -10.53 -1.59
C PRO A 44 9.09 -11.97 -1.13
N PRO A 45 8.42 -12.99 -1.71
CA PRO A 45 8.74 -14.38 -1.41
C PRO A 45 10.11 -14.79 -1.97
N GLY A 46 10.75 -15.77 -1.34
CA GLY A 46 12.01 -16.38 -1.82
C GLY A 46 13.27 -16.00 -1.02
N PRO A 47 14.45 -16.45 -1.47
CA PRO A 47 15.72 -16.27 -0.75
C PRO A 47 16.12 -14.80 -0.52
N ASP A 48 15.89 -13.96 -1.51
CA ASP A 48 16.21 -12.52 -1.43
C ASP A 48 15.34 -11.83 -0.38
N GLY A 49 14.05 -12.15 -0.37
CA GLY A 49 13.13 -11.71 0.68
C GLY A 49 13.58 -12.16 2.07
N GLN A 50 13.94 -13.43 2.25
CA GLN A 50 14.42 -13.93 3.55
C GLN A 50 15.68 -13.19 4.04
N THR A 51 16.56 -12.81 3.12
CA THR A 51 17.75 -12.00 3.44
C THR A 51 17.33 -10.61 3.91
N LEU A 52 16.42 -9.96 3.19
CA LEU A 52 15.86 -8.66 3.55
C LEU A 52 15.13 -8.70 4.92
N ALA A 53 14.28 -9.69 5.17
CA ALA A 53 13.60 -9.84 6.48
C ALA A 53 14.59 -9.97 7.63
N LYS A 54 15.70 -10.69 7.44
CA LYS A 54 16.75 -10.79 8.45
C LYS A 54 17.41 -9.45 8.71
N GLU A 55 17.75 -8.71 7.65
CA GLU A 55 18.33 -7.38 7.77
C GLU A 55 17.37 -6.42 8.49
N LEU A 56 16.10 -6.38 8.08
CA LEU A 56 15.06 -5.57 8.70
C LEU A 56 14.88 -5.87 10.19
N LEU A 57 14.84 -7.16 10.55
CA LEU A 57 14.77 -7.58 11.96
C LEU A 57 15.93 -7.02 12.78
N GLU A 58 17.14 -7.07 12.23
CA GLU A 58 18.34 -6.61 12.92
C GLU A 58 18.37 -5.08 13.07
N HIS A 59 17.92 -4.32 12.07
CA HIS A 59 17.84 -2.86 12.15
C HIS A 59 16.75 -2.38 13.11
N ALA A 60 15.64 -3.13 13.21
CA ALA A 60 14.53 -2.80 14.09
C ALA A 60 14.71 -3.27 15.55
N TRP A 61 15.74 -4.09 15.84
CA TRP A 61 15.82 -4.83 17.10
C TRP A 61 15.70 -3.95 18.34
N ASP A 62 16.49 -2.88 18.40
CA ASP A 62 16.54 -1.98 19.55
C ASP A 62 15.25 -1.15 19.67
N GLN A 63 14.62 -0.81 18.53
CA GLN A 63 13.36 -0.04 18.50
C GLN A 63 12.18 -0.84 19.07
N TYR A 64 12.22 -2.17 18.98
CA TYR A 64 11.19 -2.99 19.60
C TYR A 64 11.16 -2.82 21.12
N GLU A 65 12.31 -2.61 21.77
CA GLU A 65 12.36 -2.46 23.24
C GLU A 65 11.57 -1.21 23.67
N GLU A 66 11.78 -0.10 22.97
CA GLU A 66 11.11 1.17 23.23
C GLU A 66 9.59 1.12 23.00
N ARG A 67 9.15 0.26 22.08
CA ARG A 67 7.76 0.15 21.64
C ARG A 67 7.05 -1.10 22.16
N PHE A 68 7.73 -1.93 22.94
CA PHE A 68 7.22 -3.25 23.31
C PHE A 68 5.94 -3.17 24.14
N ASP A 69 5.87 -2.25 25.10
CA ASP A 69 4.67 -2.07 25.92
C ASP A 69 3.46 -1.63 25.08
N TYR A 70 3.68 -0.78 24.07
CA TYR A 70 2.63 -0.42 23.12
C TYR A 70 2.19 -1.65 22.30
N ILE A 71 3.13 -2.40 21.73
CA ILE A 71 2.84 -3.62 20.94
C ILE A 71 2.06 -4.64 21.76
N LYS A 72 2.46 -4.83 23.03
CA LYS A 72 1.86 -5.82 23.94
C LYS A 72 0.43 -5.50 24.33
N ASN A 73 0.08 -4.21 24.41
CA ASN A 73 -1.24 -3.74 24.82
C ASN A 73 -2.10 -3.25 23.66
N TRP A 74 -1.65 -3.44 22.41
CA TRP A 74 -2.38 -3.01 21.23
C TRP A 74 -3.61 -3.87 20.99
N GLU A 75 -4.72 -3.24 20.59
CA GLU A 75 -5.98 -3.89 20.26
C GLU A 75 -6.54 -3.36 18.93
N PRO A 76 -7.17 -4.21 18.10
CA PRO A 76 -7.73 -3.80 16.81
C PRO A 76 -9.00 -2.96 16.94
N GLU A 77 -9.09 -1.89 16.15
CA GLU A 77 -10.29 -1.04 16.05
C GLU A 77 -11.27 -1.59 15.00
N HIS A 78 -11.99 -2.67 15.33
CA HIS A 78 -12.88 -3.36 14.38
C HIS A 78 -13.92 -2.46 13.71
N GLN A 79 -14.58 -1.60 14.50
CA GLN A 79 -15.65 -0.74 14.00
C GLN A 79 -15.13 0.26 12.96
N LYS A 80 -13.96 0.83 13.21
CA LYS A 80 -13.31 1.80 12.33
C LYS A 80 -13.05 1.23 10.93
N VAL A 81 -12.61 -0.03 10.85
CA VAL A 81 -12.40 -0.71 9.55
C VAL A 81 -13.72 -0.85 8.79
N ALA A 82 -14.80 -1.23 9.48
CA ALA A 82 -16.11 -1.38 8.86
C ALA A 82 -16.67 -0.02 8.38
N ASP A 83 -16.50 1.02 9.19
CA ASP A 83 -16.94 2.39 8.86
C ASP A 83 -16.23 2.90 7.61
N TYR A 84 -14.88 2.86 7.58
CA TYR A 84 -14.12 3.29 6.40
C TYR A 84 -14.39 2.41 5.18
N LEU A 85 -14.53 1.08 5.32
CA LEU A 85 -14.91 0.22 4.20
C LEU A 85 -16.25 0.66 3.60
N SER A 86 -17.24 0.95 4.42
CA SER A 86 -18.55 1.42 3.97
C SER A 86 -18.46 2.78 3.26
N GLU A 87 -17.70 3.73 3.81
CA GLU A 87 -17.51 5.05 3.20
C GLU A 87 -16.79 4.96 1.85
N ILE A 88 -15.74 4.13 1.75
CA ILE A 88 -14.99 3.93 0.50
C ILE A 88 -15.88 3.25 -0.54
N LYS A 89 -16.64 2.21 -0.17
CA LYS A 89 -17.60 1.59 -1.09
C LYS A 89 -18.58 2.60 -1.66
N SER A 90 -19.12 3.47 -0.80
CA SER A 90 -20.02 4.55 -1.23
C SER A 90 -19.33 5.57 -2.15
N LEU A 91 -18.06 5.90 -1.91
CA LEU A 91 -17.31 6.83 -2.76
C LEU A 91 -17.00 6.23 -4.14
N LEU A 92 -16.70 4.93 -4.20
CA LEU A 92 -16.31 4.25 -5.44
C LEU A 92 -17.48 3.62 -6.19
N GLY A 93 -18.72 3.74 -5.69
CA GLY A 93 -19.90 3.11 -6.29
C GLY A 93 -19.90 1.58 -6.24
N CYS A 94 -19.27 0.99 -5.22
CA CYS A 94 -19.17 -0.47 -5.07
C CYS A 94 -20.33 -1.01 -4.22
N GLU A 95 -21.30 -1.65 -4.88
CA GLU A 95 -22.45 -2.28 -4.20
C GLU A 95 -22.17 -3.73 -3.76
N ASP A 96 -21.21 -4.38 -4.40
CA ASP A 96 -20.93 -5.79 -4.15
C ASP A 96 -20.39 -6.04 -2.74
N PRO A 97 -20.74 -7.17 -2.10
CA PRO A 97 -20.16 -7.56 -0.83
C PRO A 97 -18.65 -7.81 -0.94
N ILE A 98 -17.88 -7.24 -0.03
CA ILE A 98 -16.43 -7.44 0.07
C ILE A 98 -16.14 -8.46 1.16
N LYS A 99 -15.35 -9.48 0.81
CA LYS A 99 -14.79 -10.45 1.74
C LYS A 99 -13.30 -10.16 1.92
N ILE A 100 -12.90 -9.82 3.14
CA ILE A 100 -11.54 -9.42 3.45
C ILE A 100 -11.06 -10.03 4.77
N VAL A 101 -9.77 -10.35 4.83
CA VAL A 101 -9.05 -10.69 6.05
C VAL A 101 -8.13 -9.53 6.41
N ILE A 102 -8.27 -8.96 7.60
CA ILE A 102 -7.34 -7.98 8.14
C ILE A 102 -6.30 -8.72 8.98
N ILE A 103 -5.02 -8.59 8.63
CA ILE A 103 -3.91 -9.20 9.36
C ILE A 103 -3.12 -8.08 10.03
N TYR A 104 -3.19 -7.99 11.35
CA TYR A 104 -2.34 -7.10 12.13
C TYR A 104 -1.04 -7.82 12.50
N PHE A 105 0.08 -7.17 12.22
CA PHE A 105 1.41 -7.73 12.45
C PHE A 105 2.38 -6.67 12.98
N VAL A 106 3.53 -7.11 13.46
CA VAL A 106 4.65 -6.25 13.86
C VAL A 106 5.71 -6.31 12.76
N GLY A 107 5.89 -5.20 12.05
CA GLY A 107 6.92 -5.02 11.03
C GLY A 107 8.23 -4.51 11.62
N ALA A 108 9.08 -3.97 10.76
CA ALA A 108 10.40 -3.42 11.10
C ALA A 108 10.42 -1.89 11.13
N PHE A 109 9.28 -1.25 11.49
CA PHE A 109 9.09 0.20 11.55
C PHE A 109 9.08 0.93 10.20
N GLU A 110 8.95 0.18 9.09
CA GLU A 110 8.89 0.73 7.73
C GLU A 110 7.50 1.25 7.33
N ASN A 111 6.46 1.03 8.16
CA ASN A 111 5.05 1.34 7.83
C ASN A 111 4.55 0.66 6.54
N ASN A 112 5.12 -0.48 6.19
CA ASN A 112 4.81 -1.19 4.96
C ASN A 112 3.51 -2.00 5.07
N ALA A 113 2.37 -1.30 4.97
CA ALA A 113 1.06 -1.92 4.78
C ALA A 113 0.91 -2.40 3.34
N PHE A 114 0.16 -3.49 3.13
CA PHE A 114 -0.06 -4.04 1.80
C PHE A 114 -1.32 -4.89 1.71
N VAL A 115 -1.82 -5.04 0.48
CA VAL A 115 -2.90 -5.97 0.12
C VAL A 115 -2.33 -7.13 -0.69
N ALA A 116 -2.68 -8.36 -0.32
CA ALA A 116 -2.28 -9.58 -1.04
C ALA A 116 -3.44 -10.57 -1.16
N PRO A 117 -3.41 -11.51 -2.12
CA PRO A 117 -4.33 -12.65 -2.11
C PRO A 117 -4.20 -13.46 -0.81
N TYR A 118 -5.34 -13.80 -0.19
CA TYR A 118 -5.37 -14.67 1.00
C TYR A 118 -5.77 -16.11 0.63
N ASP A 119 -6.83 -16.22 -0.17
CA ASP A 119 -7.28 -17.45 -0.83
C ASP A 119 -7.98 -17.08 -2.16
N ASP A 120 -8.60 -18.06 -2.82
CA ASP A 120 -9.24 -17.89 -4.13
C ASP A 120 -10.34 -16.81 -4.14
N GLU A 121 -10.94 -16.48 -2.99
CA GLU A 121 -12.04 -15.52 -2.91
C GLU A 121 -11.67 -14.21 -2.20
N ARG A 122 -10.74 -14.27 -1.26
CA ARG A 122 -10.48 -13.20 -0.27
C ARG A 122 -9.12 -12.55 -0.44
N LEU A 123 -9.08 -11.25 -0.18
CA LEU A 123 -7.86 -10.48 -0.03
C LEU A 123 -7.48 -10.39 1.45
N ALA A 124 -6.18 -10.35 1.74
CA ALA A 124 -5.62 -9.96 3.02
C ALA A 124 -5.13 -8.52 2.95
N LEU A 125 -5.61 -7.68 3.87
CA LEU A 125 -5.00 -6.39 4.17
C LEU A 125 -4.10 -6.56 5.39
N CYS A 126 -2.80 -6.44 5.17
CA CYS A 126 -1.77 -6.57 6.19
C CYS A 126 -1.37 -5.19 6.72
N LEU A 127 -1.54 -4.96 8.02
CA LEU A 127 -1.29 -3.68 8.68
C LEU A 127 -0.20 -3.82 9.76
N PRO A 128 0.97 -3.16 9.61
CA PRO A 128 1.97 -3.07 10.67
C PRO A 128 1.45 -2.17 11.80
N ILE A 129 1.63 -2.58 13.05
CA ILE A 129 1.10 -1.85 14.20
C ILE A 129 2.15 -1.00 14.92
N GLU A 130 3.44 -1.30 14.75
CA GLU A 130 4.53 -0.85 15.63
C GLU A 130 4.67 0.67 15.73
N ASN A 131 4.30 1.39 14.67
CA ASN A 131 4.37 2.86 14.60
C ASN A 131 3.09 3.58 15.02
N GLY A 132 1.99 2.86 15.28
CA GLY A 132 0.69 3.48 15.52
C GLY A 132 -0.32 3.12 14.44
N ASN A 133 -1.60 3.39 14.72
CA ASN A 133 -2.64 3.33 13.71
C ASN A 133 -2.59 4.58 12.84
N SER A 134 -2.70 4.42 11.51
CA SER A 134 -2.80 5.51 10.55
C SER A 134 -4.11 5.36 9.77
N ASP A 135 -5.07 6.24 10.05
CA ASP A 135 -6.33 6.28 9.32
C ASP A 135 -6.11 6.56 7.82
N ILE A 136 -5.06 7.33 7.47
CA ILE A 136 -4.66 7.59 6.07
C ILE A 136 -4.25 6.29 5.38
N THR A 137 -3.36 5.51 6.02
CA THR A 137 -2.90 4.22 5.49
C THR A 137 -4.04 3.23 5.40
N LEU A 138 -4.90 3.16 6.43
CA LEU A 138 -6.07 2.28 6.41
C LEU A 138 -7.01 2.63 5.24
N CYS A 139 -7.32 3.91 5.03
CA CYS A 139 -8.15 4.34 3.90
C CYS A 139 -7.49 4.04 2.55
N HIS A 140 -6.17 4.27 2.44
CA HIS A 140 -5.41 3.99 1.23
C HIS A 140 -5.50 2.50 0.86
N GLU A 141 -5.19 1.60 1.79
CA GLU A 141 -5.19 0.16 1.51
C GLU A 141 -6.60 -0.40 1.32
N LEU A 142 -7.61 0.07 2.07
CA LEU A 142 -9.00 -0.31 1.83
C LEU A 142 -9.49 0.14 0.46
N THR A 143 -8.99 1.27 -0.06
CA THR A 143 -9.30 1.72 -1.43
C THR A 143 -8.81 0.71 -2.46
N HIS A 144 -7.60 0.15 -2.28
CA HIS A 144 -7.11 -0.92 -3.15
C HIS A 144 -8.02 -2.15 -3.12
N VAL A 145 -8.47 -2.57 -1.94
CA VAL A 145 -9.39 -3.71 -1.78
C VAL A 145 -10.69 -3.47 -2.56
N VAL A 146 -11.33 -2.32 -2.35
CA VAL A 146 -12.62 -1.99 -2.98
C VAL A 146 -12.43 -1.87 -4.50
N HIS A 147 -11.39 -1.18 -4.94
CA HIS A 147 -11.14 -0.94 -6.37
C HIS A 147 -10.78 -2.23 -7.12
N ILE A 148 -9.98 -3.13 -6.52
CA ILE A 148 -9.68 -4.44 -7.11
C ILE A 148 -10.96 -5.23 -7.38
N LYS A 149 -11.91 -5.21 -6.42
CA LYS A 149 -13.20 -5.89 -6.57
C LYS A 149 -14.13 -5.18 -7.56
N SER A 150 -14.26 -3.85 -7.49
CA SER A 150 -15.18 -3.10 -8.37
C SER A 150 -14.76 -3.13 -9.84
N ALA A 151 -13.46 -3.08 -10.13
CA ALA A 151 -12.95 -3.13 -11.50
C ALA A 151 -12.77 -4.56 -12.04
N ASN A 152 -13.24 -5.58 -11.31
CA ASN A 152 -13.09 -7.01 -11.61
C ASN A 152 -11.62 -7.36 -11.95
N MET A 153 -10.69 -6.82 -11.18
CA MET A 153 -9.27 -7.07 -11.37
C MET A 153 -8.96 -8.46 -10.84
N ASN A 154 -8.26 -9.28 -11.62
CA ASN A 154 -7.57 -10.42 -11.03
C ASN A 154 -6.55 -9.85 -10.03
N ALA A 155 -6.46 -10.44 -8.85
CA ALA A 155 -5.41 -10.12 -7.88
C ALA A 155 -4.04 -10.68 -8.32
N ASP A 156 -3.84 -10.85 -9.63
CA ASP A 156 -2.60 -11.29 -10.24
C ASP A 156 -1.53 -10.23 -10.05
N TRP A 157 -0.29 -10.69 -9.93
CA TRP A 157 0.88 -9.84 -9.73
C TRP A 157 1.23 -8.98 -10.95
N GLN A 158 0.72 -9.33 -12.13
CA GLN A 158 0.97 -8.58 -13.36
C GLN A 158 -0.03 -7.44 -13.49
N ARG A 159 0.49 -6.21 -13.37
CA ARG A 159 -0.27 -4.97 -13.47
C ARG A 159 0.41 -4.07 -14.49
N THR A 160 -0.38 -3.50 -15.40
CA THR A 160 0.14 -2.51 -16.34
C THR A 160 0.49 -1.23 -15.59
N ILE A 161 1.42 -0.44 -16.10
CA ILE A 161 1.73 0.89 -15.52
C ILE A 161 0.49 1.77 -15.42
N ALA A 162 -0.41 1.72 -16.39
CA ALA A 162 -1.69 2.43 -16.33
C ALA A 162 -2.54 2.06 -15.11
N SER A 163 -2.60 0.76 -14.78
CA SER A 163 -3.35 0.28 -13.63
C SER A 163 -2.76 0.75 -12.30
N ILE A 164 -1.42 0.75 -12.18
CA ILE A 164 -0.71 1.24 -10.99
C ILE A 164 -0.97 2.73 -10.79
N ILE A 165 -0.82 3.54 -11.85
CA ILE A 165 -1.07 4.99 -11.82
C ILE A 165 -2.46 5.30 -11.24
N ILE A 166 -3.51 4.63 -11.74
CA ILE A 166 -4.88 4.90 -11.29
C ILE A 166 -5.16 4.32 -9.92
N GLN A 167 -4.66 3.12 -9.59
CA GLN A 167 -4.81 2.55 -8.25
C GLN A 167 -4.19 3.44 -7.17
N GLU A 168 -2.93 3.84 -7.35
CA GLU A 168 -2.22 4.68 -6.38
C GLU A 168 -2.79 6.09 -6.31
N GLY A 169 -3.11 6.69 -7.46
CA GLY A 169 -3.78 7.99 -7.51
C GLY A 169 -5.13 7.97 -6.79
N LEU A 170 -5.96 6.95 -7.02
CA LEU A 170 -7.26 6.84 -6.38
C LEU A 170 -7.12 6.65 -4.87
N ALA A 171 -6.24 5.74 -4.43
CA ALA A 171 -6.03 5.44 -3.01
C ALA A 171 -5.53 6.65 -2.20
N THR A 172 -4.61 7.44 -2.77
CA THR A 172 -4.09 8.65 -2.13
C THR A 172 -5.12 9.78 -2.07
N HIS A 173 -5.99 9.92 -3.08
CA HIS A 173 -7.05 10.94 -3.06
C HIS A 173 -8.25 10.53 -2.20
N VAL A 174 -8.61 9.26 -2.15
CA VAL A 174 -9.66 8.75 -1.24
C VAL A 174 -9.22 8.93 0.21
N SER A 175 -7.98 8.57 0.55
CA SER A 175 -7.47 8.77 1.92
C SER A 175 -7.47 10.26 2.31
N LYS A 176 -7.13 11.16 1.38
CA LYS A 176 -7.25 12.60 1.60
C LYS A 176 -8.69 13.10 1.75
N LYS A 177 -9.64 12.50 1.03
CA LYS A 177 -11.06 12.84 1.14
C LYS A 177 -11.63 12.44 2.50
N LEU A 178 -11.30 11.25 2.99
CA LEU A 178 -11.83 10.68 4.22
C LEU A 178 -11.11 11.18 5.48
N VAL A 179 -9.82 11.50 5.37
CA VAL A 179 -9.01 12.03 6.47
C VAL A 179 -8.47 13.42 6.11
N PRO A 180 -9.32 14.47 6.05
CA PRO A 180 -8.91 15.79 5.55
C PRO A 180 -8.05 16.57 6.56
N GLY A 181 -7.44 17.67 6.08
CA GLY A 181 -6.79 18.66 6.94
C GLY A 181 -5.29 18.46 7.17
N LYS A 182 -4.65 17.53 6.44
CA LYS A 182 -3.19 17.41 6.39
C LYS A 182 -2.62 18.01 5.10
N GLU A 183 -1.32 18.27 5.11
CA GLU A 183 -0.59 18.67 3.90
C GLU A 183 -0.48 17.49 2.92
N ASP A 184 -0.43 17.77 1.61
CA ASP A 184 -0.34 16.75 0.56
C ASP A 184 0.74 15.69 0.83
N ARG A 185 1.88 16.11 1.36
CA ARG A 185 2.99 15.22 1.69
C ARG A 185 2.61 14.08 2.63
N VAL A 186 1.67 14.30 3.54
CA VAL A 186 1.26 13.25 4.50
C VAL A 186 0.53 12.10 3.79
N TYR A 187 -0.04 12.33 2.60
CA TYR A 187 -0.81 11.32 1.87
C TYR A 187 0.00 10.57 0.81
N ILE A 188 1.10 11.15 0.30
CA ILE A 188 1.81 10.62 -0.87
C ILE A 188 3.34 10.60 -0.71
N GLU A 189 3.91 11.35 0.23
CA GLU A 189 5.36 11.49 0.28
C GLU A 189 6.01 10.19 0.74
N HIS A 190 6.97 9.70 -0.07
CA HIS A 190 7.75 8.51 0.25
C HIS A 190 8.84 8.77 1.28
N GLU A 191 9.58 9.86 1.08
CA GLU A 191 10.69 10.33 1.91
C GLU A 191 10.67 11.86 1.94
N GLU A 192 11.25 12.48 2.96
CA GLU A 192 11.22 13.93 3.13
C GLU A 192 11.79 14.66 1.89
N GLY A 193 10.96 15.51 1.27
CA GLY A 193 11.34 16.29 0.10
C GLY A 193 11.07 15.61 -1.24
N TRP A 194 10.67 14.33 -1.24
CA TRP A 194 10.34 13.58 -2.46
C TRP A 194 9.25 14.28 -3.27
N LEU A 195 8.15 14.69 -2.63
CA LEU A 195 7.04 15.32 -3.35
C LEU A 195 7.44 16.66 -3.98
N ALA A 196 8.27 17.44 -3.28
CA ALA A 196 8.81 18.68 -3.81
C ALA A 196 9.71 18.44 -5.03
N SER A 197 10.55 17.39 -4.99
CA SER A 197 11.40 17.00 -6.10
C SER A 197 10.60 16.57 -7.34
N CYS A 198 9.52 15.81 -7.15
CA CYS A 198 8.62 15.38 -8.22
C CYS A 198 7.92 16.56 -8.88
N ARG A 199 7.50 17.56 -8.10
CA ARG A 199 6.84 18.78 -8.62
C ARG A 199 7.70 19.54 -9.62
N VAL A 200 9.01 19.63 -9.39
CA VAL A 200 9.94 20.30 -10.32
C VAL A 200 10.03 19.57 -11.66
N LYS A 201 9.87 18.23 -11.65
CA LYS A 201 10.00 17.37 -12.83
C LYS A 201 8.65 16.91 -13.41
N LYS A 202 7.54 17.50 -12.97
CA LYS A 202 6.17 17.02 -13.26
C LYS A 202 5.95 16.70 -14.75
N SER A 203 6.24 17.66 -15.63
CA SER A 203 6.00 17.50 -17.07
C SER A 203 6.87 16.40 -17.68
N GLU A 204 8.12 16.28 -17.24
CA GLU A 204 9.05 15.26 -17.73
C GLU A 204 8.61 13.86 -17.29
N MET A 205 8.19 13.69 -16.03
CA MET A 205 7.69 12.41 -15.50
C MET A 205 6.43 11.94 -16.23
N ILE A 206 5.45 12.83 -16.40
CA ILE A 206 4.19 12.56 -17.11
C ILE A 206 4.51 12.15 -18.55
N HIS A 207 5.38 12.88 -19.24
CA HIS A 207 5.76 12.53 -20.61
C HIS A 207 6.55 11.21 -20.68
N GLY A 208 7.48 10.99 -19.76
CA GLY A 208 8.40 9.87 -19.77
C GLY A 208 7.76 8.51 -19.43
N ILE A 209 6.72 8.50 -18.60
CA ILE A 209 5.99 7.27 -18.26
C ILE A 209 4.97 6.86 -19.34
N ARG A 210 4.49 7.81 -20.15
CA ARG A 210 3.41 7.61 -21.12
C ARG A 210 3.65 6.48 -22.15
N PRO A 211 4.86 6.26 -22.68
CA PRO A 211 5.11 5.14 -23.61
C PRO A 211 4.91 3.75 -22.97
N TYR A 212 4.94 3.68 -21.63
CA TYR A 212 4.95 2.43 -20.87
C TYR A 212 3.57 2.05 -20.30
N LEU A 213 2.51 2.80 -20.59
CA LEU A 213 1.19 2.59 -19.98
C LEU A 213 0.62 1.17 -20.16
N ASN A 214 0.95 0.51 -21.27
CA ASN A 214 0.49 -0.86 -21.57
C ASN A 214 1.45 -1.93 -21.05
N ASP A 215 2.64 -1.55 -20.59
CA ASP A 215 3.68 -2.49 -20.17
C ASP A 215 3.39 -3.01 -18.75
N ASP A 216 3.50 -4.32 -18.57
CA ASP A 216 3.31 -5.08 -17.34
C ASP A 216 4.54 -5.94 -16.98
N SER A 217 5.64 -5.77 -17.71
CA SER A 217 6.88 -6.50 -17.46
C SER A 217 7.45 -6.12 -16.10
N SER A 218 8.03 -7.11 -15.40
CA SER A 218 8.62 -6.89 -14.07
C SER A 218 9.70 -5.81 -14.09
N GLU A 219 10.45 -5.67 -15.19
CA GLU A 219 11.47 -4.61 -15.37
C GLU A 219 10.83 -3.23 -15.39
N THR A 220 9.78 -3.03 -16.19
CA THR A 220 9.10 -1.75 -16.31
C THR A 220 8.31 -1.40 -15.06
N VAL A 221 7.63 -2.37 -14.45
CA VAL A 221 6.95 -2.21 -13.15
C VAL A 221 7.96 -1.80 -12.10
N TYR A 222 9.10 -2.51 -11.98
CA TYR A 222 10.17 -2.12 -11.06
C TYR A 222 10.65 -0.70 -11.34
N LYS A 223 10.98 -0.37 -12.59
CA LYS A 223 11.46 0.95 -13.02
C LYS A 223 10.60 2.10 -12.51
N PHE A 224 9.27 1.99 -12.55
CA PHE A 224 8.37 3.09 -12.18
C PHE A 224 7.81 3.04 -10.75
N THR A 225 7.99 1.92 -10.03
CA THR A 225 7.48 1.74 -8.66
C THR A 225 8.57 1.75 -7.60
N MET A 226 9.72 1.12 -7.85
CA MET A 226 10.80 0.98 -6.87
C MET A 226 12.15 1.49 -7.41
N GLY A 227 12.34 1.46 -8.73
CA GLY A 227 13.49 2.02 -9.42
C GLY A 227 13.33 3.50 -9.74
N THR A 228 14.34 4.04 -10.42
CA THR A 228 14.46 5.45 -10.77
C THR A 228 13.87 5.75 -12.15
N GLY A 229 12.55 5.85 -12.24
CA GLY A 229 11.71 5.91 -13.45
C GLY A 229 12.31 6.48 -14.75
N SER A 230 11.76 7.58 -15.25
CA SER A 230 12.18 8.25 -16.49
C SER A 230 13.02 9.50 -16.23
N THR A 231 12.91 10.06 -15.04
CA THR A 231 13.57 11.30 -14.60
C THR A 231 14.56 11.08 -13.47
N ASN A 232 14.98 9.82 -13.30
CA ASN A 232 15.90 9.38 -12.26
C ASN A 232 15.34 9.66 -10.84
N THR A 233 14.05 9.40 -10.65
CA THR A 233 13.35 9.59 -9.37
C THR A 233 12.51 8.35 -9.07
N GLU A 234 12.51 7.94 -7.81
CA GLU A 234 11.78 6.74 -7.39
C GLU A 234 10.27 6.98 -7.34
N ARG A 235 9.49 5.90 -7.46
CA ARG A 235 8.02 5.91 -7.34
C ARG A 235 7.30 6.89 -8.28
N GLU A 236 7.83 7.13 -9.48
CA GLU A 236 7.22 8.04 -10.45
C GLU A 236 5.76 7.72 -10.76
N ALA A 237 5.37 6.45 -10.81
CA ALA A 237 3.98 6.05 -11.05
C ALA A 237 3.01 6.59 -9.97
N TYR A 238 3.45 6.66 -8.71
CA TYR A 238 2.65 7.16 -7.59
C TYR A 238 2.39 8.67 -7.74
N TYR A 239 3.43 9.44 -8.03
CA TYR A 239 3.31 10.88 -8.25
C TYR A 239 2.46 11.20 -9.49
N VAL A 240 2.68 10.47 -10.59
CA VAL A 240 1.88 10.65 -11.80
C VAL A 240 0.42 10.29 -11.56
N GLY A 241 0.14 9.22 -10.81
CA GLY A 241 -1.21 8.86 -10.36
C GLY A 241 -1.91 9.97 -9.60
N TRP A 242 -1.21 10.56 -8.64
CA TRP A 242 -1.72 11.70 -7.87
C TRP A 242 -2.07 12.91 -8.73
N GLU A 243 -1.20 13.30 -9.66
CA GLU A 243 -1.43 14.44 -10.53
C GLU A 243 -2.55 14.17 -11.55
N ILE A 244 -2.66 12.95 -12.08
CA ILE A 244 -3.74 12.55 -12.99
C ILE A 244 -5.10 12.61 -12.30
N VAL A 245 -5.25 11.98 -11.14
CA VAL A 245 -6.54 11.97 -10.42
C VAL A 245 -6.93 13.38 -9.97
N LYS A 246 -5.94 14.20 -9.57
CA LYS A 246 -6.16 15.62 -9.27
C LYS A 246 -6.69 16.39 -10.50
N ALA A 247 -6.11 16.19 -11.68
CA ALA A 247 -6.56 16.84 -12.90
C ALA A 247 -7.97 16.38 -13.30
N LEU A 248 -8.28 15.10 -13.13
CA LEU A 248 -9.62 14.56 -13.38
C LEU A 248 -10.69 15.23 -12.49
N PHE A 249 -10.38 15.49 -11.22
CA PHE A 249 -11.30 16.22 -10.35
C PHE A 249 -11.52 17.68 -10.78
N VAL A 250 -10.50 18.34 -11.36
CA VAL A 250 -10.65 19.69 -11.92
C VAL A 250 -11.63 19.68 -13.10
N GLU A 251 -11.60 18.62 -13.90
CA GLU A 251 -12.53 18.40 -15.03
C GLU A 251 -13.91 17.85 -14.59
N GLY A 252 -14.14 17.68 -13.29
CA GLY A 252 -15.43 17.30 -12.74
C GLY A 252 -15.70 15.80 -12.65
N TYR A 253 -14.69 14.95 -12.90
CA TYR A 253 -14.82 13.51 -12.64
C TYR A 253 -15.03 13.24 -11.15
N THR A 254 -15.82 12.22 -10.85
CA THR A 254 -16.07 11.70 -9.51
C THR A 254 -15.17 10.50 -9.21
N PHE A 255 -15.08 10.12 -7.94
CA PHE A 255 -14.37 8.90 -7.53
C PHE A 255 -14.95 7.63 -8.20
N GLU A 256 -16.28 7.52 -8.24
CA GLU A 256 -17.00 6.42 -8.89
C GLU A 256 -16.66 6.33 -10.39
N GLU A 257 -16.68 7.46 -11.11
CA GLU A 257 -16.37 7.45 -12.55
C GLU A 257 -14.94 6.98 -12.81
N ILE A 258 -13.96 7.40 -12.00
CA ILE A 258 -12.56 6.95 -12.12
C ILE A 258 -12.45 5.46 -11.79
N ALA A 259 -13.06 5.00 -10.70
CA ALA A 259 -13.01 3.61 -10.24
C ALA A 259 -13.76 2.62 -11.14
N SER A 260 -14.71 3.11 -11.95
CA SER A 260 -15.50 2.30 -12.87
C SER A 260 -14.75 1.88 -14.14
N VAL A 261 -13.59 2.50 -14.42
CA VAL A 261 -12.80 2.19 -15.62
C VAL A 261 -12.17 0.81 -15.48
N LYS A 262 -12.51 -0.10 -16.39
CA LYS A 262 -11.99 -1.47 -16.37
C LYS A 262 -10.49 -1.50 -16.60
N VAL A 263 -9.79 -2.42 -15.94
CA VAL A 263 -8.32 -2.57 -16.03
C VAL A 263 -7.83 -2.63 -17.47
N SER A 264 -8.51 -3.43 -18.30
CA SER A 264 -8.18 -3.62 -19.72
C SER A 264 -8.32 -2.34 -20.56
N GLU A 265 -9.09 -1.36 -20.07
CA GLU A 265 -9.36 -0.10 -20.73
C GLU A 265 -8.47 1.04 -20.21
N LEU A 266 -7.88 0.90 -19.01
CA LEU A 266 -7.08 1.93 -18.35
C LEU A 266 -5.97 2.51 -19.23
N PRO A 267 -5.14 1.72 -19.97
CA PRO A 267 -4.11 2.30 -20.82
C PRO A 267 -4.68 3.23 -21.90
N ASN A 268 -5.72 2.78 -22.59
CA ASN A 268 -6.38 3.55 -23.66
C ASN A 268 -7.12 4.77 -23.10
N TRP A 269 -7.74 4.63 -21.94
CA TRP A 269 -8.45 5.69 -21.25
C TRP A 269 -7.48 6.78 -20.79
N LEU A 270 -6.36 6.40 -20.14
CA LEU A 270 -5.30 7.32 -19.77
C LEU A 270 -4.77 8.08 -20.98
N HIS A 271 -4.46 7.42 -22.10
CA HIS A 271 -4.00 8.10 -23.32
C HIS A 271 -4.92 9.23 -23.80
N LYS A 272 -6.23 9.14 -23.54
CA LYS A 272 -7.21 10.20 -23.87
C LYS A 272 -7.18 11.36 -22.87
N ILE A 273 -6.82 11.09 -21.61
CA ILE A 273 -6.80 12.05 -20.50
C ILE A 273 -5.49 12.82 -20.39
N TYR A 274 -4.36 12.24 -20.84
CA TYR A 274 -3.04 12.90 -20.76
C TYR A 274 -3.01 14.37 -21.20
N PRO A 275 -3.69 14.79 -22.28
CA PRO A 275 -3.75 16.21 -22.66
C PRO A 275 -4.30 17.16 -21.57
N LEU A 276 -5.11 16.65 -20.64
CA LEU A 276 -5.67 17.41 -19.50
C LEU A 276 -4.64 17.66 -18.39
N VAL A 277 -3.58 16.87 -18.35
CA VAL A 277 -2.57 16.87 -17.27
C VAL A 277 -1.27 17.57 -17.70
N GLU A 278 -1.09 17.73 -19.02
CA GLU A 278 0.00 18.47 -19.67
C GLU A 278 -0.28 20.00 -19.75
N ALA A 279 -1.53 20.43 -19.49
CA ALA A 279 -1.97 21.84 -19.48
C ALA A 279 -1.70 22.53 -18.13
#